data_AF-A0A848ZJ00-F1
#
_entry.id   AF-A0A848ZJ00-F1
#
_cell.length_a   1.000
_cell.length_b   1.000
_cell.length_c   1.000
_cell.angle_alpha   90.00
_cell.angle_beta   90.00
_cell.angle_gamma   90.00
#
_symmetry.space_group_name_H-M   'P 1'
#
loop_
_entity.id
_entity.type
_entity.pdbx_description
1 polymer ?
#
loop_
_entity_poly.entity_id
_entity_poly.type
_entity_poly.pdbx_seq_one_letter_code
_entity_poly.pdbx_strand_id
1 'polypeptide(L)'
;MDEHQVFWNEKVAEDIIKHLEKHRMAGSYAPTAAKARDEIVGMIPEGATVFRCGTMSAVGVGLWEAIEKVPGVNVINPYEPGISPEESLERRRQGMLADVVIASTNAITLDGKLVNLDGMGNRVAAMIFGPKKVILV
;
A
#
# COMPACT_ATOMS: atom_id res chain seq x y z
N MET A 1 -16.49 9.31 -14.36
CA MET A 1 -17.57 8.98 -13.42
C MET A 1 -18.57 10.11 -13.48
N ASP A 2 -19.87 9.79 -13.43
CA ASP A 2 -20.90 10.79 -13.21
C ASP A 2 -20.96 11.19 -11.72
N GLU A 3 -21.76 12.22 -11.41
CA GLU A 3 -21.91 12.74 -10.04
C GLU A 3 -22.50 11.71 -9.07
N HIS A 4 -23.41 10.85 -9.54
CA HIS A 4 -24.03 9.83 -8.72
C HIS A 4 -23.03 8.76 -8.29
N GLN A 5 -22.15 8.35 -9.19
CA GLN A 5 -21.10 7.37 -8.88
C GLN A 5 -20.04 7.94 -7.94
N VAL A 6 -19.67 9.21 -8.09
CA VAL A 6 -18.75 9.87 -7.16
C VAL A 6 -19.36 9.95 -5.76
N PHE A 7 -20.62 10.38 -5.65
CA PHE A 7 -21.34 10.45 -4.38
C PHE A 7 -21.48 9.07 -3.72
N TRP A 8 -21.81 8.04 -4.50
CA TRP A 8 -21.91 6.67 -3.99
C TRP A 8 -20.56 6.16 -3.47
N ASN A 9 -19.47 6.37 -4.21
CA ASN A 9 -18.12 5.95 -3.80
C ASN A 9 -17.71 6.60 -2.48
N GLU A 10 -17.96 7.91 -2.33
CA GLU A 10 -17.66 8.64 -1.09
C GLU A 10 -18.44 8.06 0.10
N LYS A 11 -19.76 7.83 -0.06
CA LYS A 11 -20.60 7.29 1.01
C LYS A 11 -20.24 5.86 1.40
N VAL A 12 -19.94 5.01 0.42
CA VAL A 12 -19.49 3.64 0.67
C VAL A 12 -18.12 3.63 1.34
N ALA A 13 -17.19 4.50 0.93
CA ALA A 13 -15.90 4.63 1.57
C ALA A 13 -16.04 5.08 3.03
N GLU A 14 -16.86 6.10 3.32
CA GLU A 14 -17.15 6.56 4.69
C GLU A 14 -17.67 5.42 5.58
N ASP A 15 -18.54 4.56 5.06
CA ASP A 15 -19.09 3.42 5.81
C ASP A 15 -18.04 2.33 6.05
N ILE A 16 -17.30 1.94 5.02
CA ILE A 16 -16.19 0.97 5.12
C ILE A 16 -15.14 1.44 6.11
N ILE A 17 -14.77 2.73 6.11
CA ILE A 17 -13.78 3.30 7.03
C ILE A 17 -14.23 3.13 8.48
N LYS A 18 -15.50 3.38 8.81
CA LYS A 18 -16.05 3.14 10.17
C LYS A 18 -15.95 1.67 10.58
N HIS A 19 -16.08 0.75 9.63
CA HIS A 19 -15.91 -0.68 9.88
C HIS A 19 -14.43 -1.05 10.08
N LEU A 20 -13.52 -0.51 9.27
CA LEU A 20 -12.07 -0.69 9.42
C LEU A 20 -11.57 -0.17 10.78
N GLU A 21 -12.09 0.97 11.25
CA GLU A 21 -11.73 1.54 12.55
C GLU A 21 -12.08 0.61 13.73
N LYS A 22 -13.22 -0.11 13.65
CA LYS A 22 -13.58 -1.14 14.65
C LYS A 22 -12.56 -2.28 14.70
N HIS A 23 -11.85 -2.51 13.60
CA HIS A 23 -10.76 -3.48 13.48
C HIS A 23 -9.38 -2.85 13.70
N ARG A 24 -9.31 -1.62 14.24
CA ARG A 24 -8.06 -0.87 14.51
C ARG A 24 -7.23 -0.58 13.26
N MET A 25 -7.89 -0.49 12.11
CA MET A 25 -7.30 -0.05 10.85
C MET A 25 -7.77 1.37 10.56
N ALA A 26 -6.83 2.31 10.42
CA ALA A 26 -7.15 3.66 9.96
C ALA A 26 -7.52 3.63 8.46
N GLY A 27 -8.45 4.49 8.04
CA GLY A 27 -8.86 4.62 6.65
C GLY A 27 -8.95 6.08 6.21
N SER A 28 -8.70 6.33 4.93
CA SER A 28 -8.89 7.63 4.28
C SER A 28 -9.52 7.42 2.91
N TYR A 29 -10.33 8.37 2.47
CA TYR A 29 -10.86 8.42 1.10
C TYR A 29 -10.30 9.64 0.38
N ALA A 30 -9.57 9.37 -0.71
CA ALA A 30 -9.04 10.40 -1.58
C ALA A 30 -9.84 10.44 -2.90
N PRO A 31 -10.44 11.59 -3.27
CA PRO A 31 -11.27 11.68 -4.48
C PRO A 31 -10.46 11.66 -5.79
N THR A 32 -9.12 11.72 -5.71
CA THR A 32 -8.24 11.70 -6.88
C THR A 32 -6.97 10.92 -6.59
N ALA A 33 -6.38 10.33 -7.63
CA ALA A 33 -5.09 9.66 -7.57
C ALA A 33 -3.98 10.55 -6.99
N ALA A 34 -3.95 11.84 -7.37
CA ALA A 34 -2.96 12.79 -6.87
C ALA A 34 -3.07 13.01 -5.36
N LYS A 35 -4.29 13.21 -4.84
CA LYS A 35 -4.51 13.34 -3.38
C LYS A 35 -4.12 12.06 -2.64
N ALA A 36 -4.48 10.89 -3.17
CA ALA A 36 -4.11 9.62 -2.57
C ALA A 36 -2.58 9.47 -2.48
N ARG A 37 -1.88 9.80 -3.57
CA ARG A 37 -0.41 9.78 -3.62
C ARG A 37 0.18 10.74 -2.59
N ASP A 38 -0.29 11.98 -2.55
CA ASP A 38 0.26 13.01 -1.67
C ASP A 38 0.04 12.66 -0.18
N GLU A 39 -1.14 12.11 0.16
CA GLU A 39 -1.43 11.57 1.50
C GLU A 39 -0.47 10.43 1.87
N ILE A 40 -0.28 9.45 0.98
CA ILE A 40 0.62 8.32 1.25
C ILE A 40 2.07 8.76 1.41
N VAL A 41 2.56 9.67 0.56
CA VAL A 41 3.91 10.22 0.66
C VAL A 41 4.10 10.95 2.00
N GLY A 42 3.12 11.74 2.43
CA GLY A 42 3.13 12.42 3.73
C GLY A 42 3.14 11.47 4.94
N MET A 43 2.78 10.19 4.76
CA MET A 43 2.83 9.18 5.81
C MET A 43 4.20 8.50 5.94
N ILE A 44 5.13 8.70 5.00
CA ILE A 44 6.44 8.04 4.97
C ILE A 44 7.47 8.94 5.66
N PRO A 45 8.13 8.48 6.73
CA PRO A 45 9.19 9.24 7.37
C PRO A 45 10.38 9.44 6.43
N GLU A 46 11.06 10.58 6.55
CA GLU A 46 12.37 10.76 5.93
C GLU A 46 13.35 9.69 6.40
N GLY A 47 14.23 9.21 5.51
CA GLY A 47 15.17 8.15 5.84
C GLY A 47 14.57 6.74 5.97
N ALA A 48 13.25 6.58 5.82
CA ALA A 48 12.60 5.28 6.01
C ALA A 48 12.98 4.27 4.93
N THR A 49 13.06 2.99 5.33
CA THR A 49 13.10 1.89 4.38
C THR A 49 11.68 1.48 4.01
N VAL A 50 11.35 1.55 2.73
CA VAL A 50 10.02 1.25 2.18
C VAL A 50 10.05 -0.03 1.36
N PHE A 51 9.24 -1.01 1.74
CA PHE A 51 9.08 -2.26 1.00
C PHE A 51 7.98 -2.15 -0.06
N ARG A 52 8.36 -2.36 -1.33
CA ARG A 52 7.44 -2.41 -2.47
C ARG A 52 6.85 -3.80 -2.65
N CYS A 53 5.55 -3.95 -2.38
CA CYS A 53 4.77 -5.11 -2.84
C CYS A 53 4.19 -4.87 -4.24
N GLY A 54 3.69 -5.94 -4.87
CA GLY A 54 2.99 -5.84 -6.14
C GLY A 54 1.64 -5.13 -5.96
N THR A 55 1.55 -3.89 -6.44
CA THR A 55 0.31 -3.09 -6.47
C THR A 55 0.27 -2.27 -7.75
N MET A 56 -0.72 -2.57 -8.60
CA MET A 56 -0.95 -1.81 -9.82
C MET A 56 -1.57 -0.45 -9.54
N SER A 57 -2.33 -0.30 -8.44
CA SER A 57 -2.83 0.99 -7.98
C SER A 57 -1.68 1.97 -7.72
N ALA A 58 -0.66 1.55 -6.96
CA ALA A 58 0.50 2.39 -6.69
C ALA A 58 1.29 2.77 -7.95
N VAL A 59 1.40 1.84 -8.91
CA VAL A 59 2.02 2.13 -10.21
C VAL A 59 1.17 3.14 -11.00
N GLY A 60 -0.15 2.93 -11.08
CA GLY A 60 -1.07 3.77 -11.85
C GLY A 60 -1.17 5.21 -11.35
N VAL A 61 -0.94 5.45 -10.06
CA VAL A 61 -0.95 6.80 -9.47
C VAL A 61 0.44 7.47 -9.43
N GLY A 62 1.48 6.82 -9.95
CA GLY A 62 2.86 7.32 -9.92
C GLY A 62 3.41 7.46 -8.51
N LEU A 63 3.09 6.50 -7.63
CA LEU A 63 3.46 6.56 -6.22
C LEU A 63 4.95 6.32 -6.01
N TRP A 64 5.56 5.39 -6.75
CA TRP A 64 6.96 5.00 -6.54
C TRP A 64 7.92 6.14 -6.88
N GLU A 65 7.65 6.86 -7.98
CA GLU A 65 8.41 8.03 -8.41
C GLU A 65 8.29 9.20 -7.41
N ALA A 66 7.20 9.25 -6.65
CA ALA A 66 7.02 10.25 -5.60
C ALA A 66 7.72 9.86 -4.30
N ILE A 67 7.71 8.57 -3.94
CA ILE A 67 8.40 8.04 -2.76
C ILE A 67 9.92 8.15 -2.90
N GLU A 68 10.47 7.87 -4.08
CA GLU A 68 11.90 7.99 -4.36
C GLU A 68 12.43 9.44 -4.21
N LYS A 69 11.53 10.44 -4.24
CA LYS A 69 11.87 11.85 -4.01
C LYS A 69 11.85 12.24 -2.53
N VAL A 70 11.36 11.38 -1.65
CA VAL A 70 11.37 11.64 -0.21
C VAL A 70 12.83 11.56 0.28
N PRO A 71 13.34 12.58 0.99
CA PRO A 71 14.73 12.62 1.42
C PRO A 71 15.15 11.38 2.20
N GLY A 72 16.24 10.75 1.75
CA GLY A 72 16.87 9.61 2.42
C GLY A 72 16.08 8.29 2.39
N VAL A 73 14.92 8.24 1.73
CA VAL A 73 14.14 7.00 1.64
C VAL A 73 14.87 5.96 0.80
N ASN A 74 14.86 4.72 1.30
CA ASN A 74 15.38 3.56 0.59
C ASN A 74 14.23 2.63 0.19
N VAL A 75 14.02 2.42 -1.10
CA VAL A 75 12.95 1.55 -1.61
C VAL A 75 13.50 0.15 -1.90
N ILE A 76 13.03 -0.85 -1.15
CA ILE A 76 13.30 -2.26 -1.46
C ILE A 76 12.35 -2.67 -2.59
N ASN A 77 12.91 -2.85 -3.79
CA ASN A 77 12.16 -3.19 -5.00
C ASN A 77 12.48 -4.61 -5.54
N PRO A 78 11.67 -5.63 -5.21
CA PRO A 78 11.86 -6.99 -5.75
C PRO A 78 11.52 -7.15 -7.24
N TYR A 79 11.04 -6.10 -7.90
CA TYR A 79 10.59 -6.12 -9.29
C TYR A 79 11.51 -5.29 -10.20
N GLU A 80 12.70 -4.93 -9.72
CA GLU A 80 13.68 -4.19 -10.51
C GLU A 80 14.06 -5.00 -11.78
N PRO A 81 14.02 -4.40 -12.98
CA PRO A 81 14.42 -5.09 -14.19
C PRO A 81 15.90 -5.53 -14.14
N GLY A 82 16.17 -6.77 -14.54
CA GLY A 82 17.53 -7.30 -14.67
C GLY A 82 18.12 -7.98 -13.43
N ILE A 83 17.39 -8.03 -12.31
CA ILE A 83 17.82 -8.79 -11.13
C ILE A 83 17.53 -10.28 -11.28
N SER A 84 18.32 -11.13 -10.62
CA SER A 84 18.10 -12.58 -10.62
C SER A 84 16.89 -12.97 -9.74
N PRO A 85 16.31 -14.16 -9.94
CA PRO A 85 15.28 -14.68 -9.05
C PRO A 85 15.71 -14.77 -7.58
N GLU A 86 16.97 -15.11 -7.31
CA GLU A 86 17.53 -15.17 -5.96
C GLU A 86 17.59 -13.78 -5.31
N GLU A 87 18.04 -12.78 -6.06
CA GLU A 87 18.08 -11.39 -5.60
C GLU A 87 16.66 -10.84 -5.35
N SER A 88 15.71 -11.13 -6.25
CA SER A 88 14.30 -10.78 -6.04
C SER A 88 13.74 -11.41 -4.75
N LEU A 89 14.05 -12.68 -4.51
CA LEU A 89 13.62 -13.40 -3.31
C LEU A 89 14.25 -12.81 -2.05
N GLU A 90 15.54 -12.50 -2.08
CA GLU A 90 16.24 -11.90 -0.94
C GLU A 90 15.67 -10.52 -0.60
N ARG A 91 15.39 -9.69 -1.60
CA ARG A 91 14.72 -8.40 -1.40
C ARG A 91 13.35 -8.56 -0.73
N ARG A 92 12.58 -9.60 -1.07
CA ARG A 92 11.31 -9.88 -0.37
C ARG A 92 11.52 -10.24 1.11
N ARG A 93 12.59 -10.98 1.43
CA ARG A 93 12.95 -11.31 2.82
C ARG A 93 13.38 -10.06 3.58
N GLN A 94 14.24 -9.24 2.99
CA GLN A 94 14.65 -7.96 3.56
C GLN A 94 13.48 -6.99 3.75
N GLY A 95 12.51 -7.03 2.84
CA GLY A 95 11.27 -6.25 2.94
C GLY A 95 10.46 -6.50 4.22
N MET A 96 10.63 -7.65 4.87
CA MET A 96 9.99 -7.95 6.16
C MET A 96 10.55 -7.11 7.32
N LEU A 97 11.76 -6.56 7.17
CA LEU A 97 12.45 -5.73 8.14
C LEU A 97 12.35 -4.23 7.83
N ALA A 98 11.61 -3.85 6.79
CA ALA A 98 11.39 -2.46 6.41
C ALA A 98 10.59 -1.69 7.48
N ASP A 99 10.65 -0.36 7.43
CA ASP A 99 9.86 0.49 8.32
C ASP A 99 8.40 0.58 7.85
N VAL A 100 8.21 0.67 6.53
CA VAL A 100 6.91 0.81 5.88
C VAL A 100 6.78 -0.24 4.77
N VAL A 101 5.64 -0.92 4.68
CA VAL A 101 5.25 -1.67 3.47
C VAL A 101 4.10 -0.97 2.77
N ILE A 102 4.20 -0.90 1.44
CA ILE A 102 3.10 -0.46 0.59
C ILE A 102 2.64 -1.64 -0.25
N ALA A 103 1.35 -1.95 -0.13
CA ALA A 103 0.70 -3.04 -0.83
C ALA A 103 -0.70 -2.63 -1.28
N SER A 104 -1.37 -3.49 -2.05
CA SER A 104 -2.81 -3.44 -2.24
C SER A 104 -3.46 -4.61 -1.50
N THR A 105 -4.77 -4.56 -1.37
CA THR A 105 -5.60 -5.72 -1.01
C THR A 105 -6.39 -6.19 -2.22
N ASN A 106 -6.76 -7.48 -2.29
CA ASN A 106 -7.57 -7.96 -3.43
C ASN A 106 -9.00 -7.43 -3.36
N ALA A 107 -9.54 -7.30 -2.14
CA ALA A 107 -10.79 -6.59 -1.88
C ALA A 107 -10.84 -6.08 -0.44
N ILE A 108 -11.75 -5.13 -0.21
CA ILE A 108 -12.25 -4.76 1.11
C ILE A 108 -13.75 -5.06 1.08
N THR A 109 -14.24 -5.86 2.02
CA THR A 109 -15.68 -6.12 2.14
C THR A 109 -16.39 -4.90 2.71
N LEU A 110 -17.70 -4.77 2.47
CA LEU A 110 -18.51 -3.66 3.01
C LEU A 110 -18.47 -3.60 4.54
N ASP A 111 -18.27 -4.74 5.21
CA ASP A 111 -18.12 -4.84 6.66
C ASP A 111 -16.68 -4.70 7.16
N GLY A 112 -15.74 -4.23 6.33
CA GLY A 112 -14.39 -3.81 6.74
C GLY A 112 -13.38 -4.94 6.91
N LYS A 113 -13.48 -6.02 6.13
CA LYS A 113 -12.49 -7.12 6.10
C LYS A 113 -11.63 -7.04 4.85
N LEU A 114 -10.33 -7.24 5.03
CA LEU A 114 -9.38 -7.35 3.94
C LEU A 114 -9.41 -8.78 3.38
N VAL A 115 -9.53 -8.92 2.05
CA VAL A 115 -9.45 -10.19 1.35
C VAL A 115 -8.14 -10.21 0.58
N ASN A 116 -7.29 -11.19 0.87
CA ASN A 116 -5.99 -11.33 0.23
C ASN A 116 -5.73 -12.76 -0.22
N LEU A 117 -5.38 -12.92 -1.50
CA LEU A 117 -4.80 -14.14 -2.05
C LEU A 117 -3.36 -13.83 -2.46
N ASP A 118 -2.40 -14.61 -1.96
CA ASP A 118 -0.97 -14.36 -2.17
C ASP A 118 -0.25 -15.66 -2.50
N GLY A 119 0.37 -15.69 -3.68
CA GLY A 119 1.03 -16.89 -4.19
C GLY A 119 2.33 -17.23 -3.45
N MET A 120 3.16 -16.23 -3.14
CA MET A 120 4.41 -16.44 -2.39
C MET A 120 4.22 -16.25 -0.88
N GLY A 121 3.10 -15.66 -0.47
CA GLY A 121 2.77 -15.38 0.94
C GLY A 121 3.52 -14.18 1.52
N ASN A 122 4.45 -13.57 0.79
CA ASN A 122 5.31 -12.50 1.32
C ASN A 122 4.54 -11.19 1.56
N ARG A 123 3.51 -10.87 0.76
CA ARG A 123 2.69 -9.67 0.94
C ARG A 123 1.78 -9.83 2.15
N VAL A 124 1.08 -10.96 2.28
CA VAL A 124 0.23 -11.24 3.45
C VAL A 124 1.07 -11.31 4.72
N ALA A 125 2.26 -11.93 4.68
CA ALA A 125 3.18 -11.92 5.81
C ALA A 125 3.62 -10.49 6.19
N ALA A 126 3.97 -9.65 5.19
CA ALA A 126 4.35 -8.26 5.45
C ALA A 126 3.18 -7.44 6.03
N MET A 127 1.96 -7.67 5.57
CA MET A 127 0.76 -6.99 6.07
C MET A 127 0.38 -7.37 7.51
N ILE A 128 0.62 -8.63 7.90
CA ILE A 128 0.17 -9.15 9.20
C ILE A 128 1.25 -9.03 10.27
N PHE A 129 2.52 -9.25 9.91
CA PHE A 129 3.61 -9.37 10.89
C PHE A 129 4.86 -8.54 10.58
N GLY A 130 5.13 -8.23 9.31
CA GLY A 130 6.41 -7.66 8.89
C GLY A 130 6.63 -6.19 9.31
N PRO A 131 6.66 -5.24 8.36
CA PRO A 131 6.98 -3.85 8.69
C PRO A 131 6.07 -3.20 9.74
N LYS A 132 6.64 -2.27 10.49
CA LYS A 132 5.95 -1.55 11.59
C LYS A 132 4.74 -0.76 11.11
N LYS A 133 4.76 -0.30 9.86
CA LYS A 133 3.67 0.45 9.23
C LYS A 133 3.26 -0.22 7.92
N VAL A 134 1.96 -0.47 7.78
CA VAL A 134 1.35 -1.04 6.57
C VAL A 134 0.46 0.02 5.96
N ILE A 135 0.68 0.32 4.67
CA ILE A 135 -0.17 1.23 3.90
C ILE A 135 -0.77 0.43 2.73
N LEU A 136 -2.09 0.44 2.62
CA LEU A 136 -2.83 -0.25 1.57
C LEU A 136 -3.44 0.75 0.59
N VAL A 137 -3.19 0.55 -0.72
CA VAL A 137 -3.68 1.38 -1.83
C VAL A 137 -3.96 0.56 -3.08
#